data_AF-A0A6I1Z8E8-F1
#
_entry.id   AF-A0A6I1Z8E8-F1
#
_cell.length_a   1.000
_cell.length_b   1.000
_cell.length_c   1.000
_cell.angle_alpha   90.00
_cell.angle_beta   90.00
_cell.angle_gamma   90.00
#
_symmetry.space_group_name_H-M   'P 1'
#
loop_
_entity.id
_entity.type
_entity.pdbx_description
1 polymer ?
#
loop_
_entity_poly.entity_id
_entity_poly.type
_entity_poly.pdbx_seq_one_letter_code
_entity_poly.pdbx_strand_id
1 'polypeptide(L)'
;MMSHLHLLKITIWKIFCRGCGYVWVLMFLLSSLHGQFYFGRNKIQYEQFDWQVLTTPHFQIFYYPAEETLAQAAAFWAEEAYGELEQKFNHTLARLVPLVIYSNHLHFQQTNTIPYLIPEGVGGFFEFMKGRVVLPNNGSMYDFRRVIRHELVHVFMHAKINAKAQEAGTWNYRYPPLWFTEGLAEWWSTGWDTEAEMVIRD
;
A
#
# COMPACT_ATOMS: atom_id res chain seq x y z
N MET A 1 44.24 51.95 40.41
CA MET A 1 43.75 50.63 40.84
C MET A 1 42.37 50.38 40.23
N MET A 2 42.30 50.18 38.89
CA MET A 2 41.04 50.29 38.12
C MET A 2 40.97 49.28 36.94
N SER A 3 41.51 48.07 37.08
CA SER A 3 41.63 47.12 35.97
C SER A 3 40.95 45.75 36.15
N HIS A 4 40.39 45.42 37.32
CA HIS A 4 39.85 44.07 37.55
C HIS A 4 38.33 43.90 37.43
N LEU A 5 37.52 44.98 37.53
CA LEU A 5 36.04 44.87 37.47
C LEU A 5 35.44 44.87 36.05
N HIS A 6 36.17 45.34 35.03
CA HIS A 6 35.65 45.38 33.65
C HIS A 6 35.73 44.02 32.93
N LEU A 7 36.68 43.16 33.29
CA LEU A 7 36.89 41.86 32.63
C LEU A 7 35.85 40.80 33.05
N LEU A 8 35.32 40.86 34.27
CA LEU A 8 34.30 39.91 34.73
C LEU A 8 32.92 40.13 34.06
N LYS A 9 32.54 41.37 33.74
CA LYS A 9 31.25 41.66 33.09
C LYS A 9 31.19 41.17 31.64
N ILE A 10 32.32 41.20 30.91
CA ILE A 10 32.38 40.78 29.50
C ILE A 10 32.34 39.24 29.38
N THR A 11 32.86 38.53 30.38
CA THR A 11 32.94 37.06 30.36
C THR A 11 31.59 36.43 30.69
N ILE A 12 30.80 37.01 31.60
CA ILE A 12 29.46 36.53 31.96
C ILE A 12 28.46 36.72 30.80
N TRP A 13 28.57 37.81 30.03
CA TRP A 13 27.68 38.05 28.88
C TRP A 13 27.96 37.09 27.70
N LYS A 14 29.23 36.70 27.49
CA LYS A 14 29.59 35.71 26.45
C LYS A 14 29.13 34.28 26.76
N ILE A 15 29.00 33.93 28.04
CA ILE A 15 28.48 32.62 28.47
C ILE A 15 26.94 32.59 28.35
N PHE A 16 26.27 33.69 28.69
CA PHE A 16 24.80 33.79 28.57
C PHE A 16 24.32 33.78 27.10
N CYS A 17 25.08 34.38 26.17
CA CYS A 17 24.75 34.35 24.74
C CYS A 17 25.12 33.04 24.01
N ARG A 18 26.02 32.20 24.56
CA ARG A 18 26.40 30.92 23.93
C ARG A 18 25.52 29.75 24.34
N GLY A 19 24.93 29.76 25.54
CA GLY A 19 24.00 28.71 25.98
C GLY A 19 22.65 28.73 25.26
N CYS A 20 22.17 29.92 24.89
CA CYS A 20 20.86 30.09 24.26
C CYS A 20 20.82 29.45 22.86
N GLY A 21 21.85 29.67 22.03
CA GLY A 21 21.91 29.12 20.67
C GLY A 21 21.87 27.59 20.60
N TYR A 22 22.54 26.90 21.53
CA TYR A 22 22.50 25.43 21.57
C TYR A 22 21.16 24.89 22.05
N VAL A 23 20.47 25.60 22.96
CA VAL A 23 19.10 25.22 23.40
C VAL A 23 18.11 25.35 22.25
N TRP A 24 18.17 26.44 21.46
CA TRP A 24 17.32 26.61 20.29
C TRP A 24 17.61 25.58 19.19
N VAL A 25 18.89 25.23 18.95
CA VAL A 25 19.27 24.17 17.99
C VAL A 25 18.81 22.79 18.47
N LEU A 26 18.93 22.47 19.76
CA LEU A 26 18.44 21.21 20.33
C LEU A 26 16.91 21.12 20.26
N MET A 27 16.21 22.24 20.48
CA MET A 27 14.76 22.35 20.42
C MET A 27 14.22 22.29 18.97
N PHE A 28 15.01 22.73 17.98
CA PHE A 28 14.71 22.57 16.55
C PHE A 28 15.02 21.16 16.02
N LEU A 29 15.98 20.44 16.62
CA LEU A 29 16.27 19.04 16.28
C LEU A 29 15.20 18.07 16.83
N LEU A 30 14.53 18.42 17.92
CA LEU A 30 13.46 17.62 18.52
C LEU A 30 12.10 17.76 17.83
N SER A 31 11.86 18.86 17.10
CA SER A 31 10.57 19.10 16.39
C SER A 31 10.42 18.29 15.09
N SER A 32 11.42 17.50 14.71
CA SER A 32 11.40 16.67 13.49
C SER A 32 10.94 15.23 13.73
N LEU A 33 10.59 14.85 14.97
CA LEU A 33 10.03 13.52 15.28
C LEU A 33 8.52 13.50 15.10
N HIS A 34 8.03 13.59 13.87
CA HIS A 34 6.65 13.23 13.54
C HIS A 34 6.51 11.71 13.45
N GLY A 35 6.66 11.03 14.59
CA GLY A 35 6.24 9.65 14.76
C GLY A 35 4.75 9.59 15.06
N GLN A 36 3.87 9.92 14.11
CA GLN A 36 2.45 9.57 14.21
C GLN A 36 2.28 8.07 13.96
N PHE A 37 2.79 7.25 14.87
CA PHE A 37 2.26 5.91 15.05
C PHE A 37 0.90 6.08 15.73
N TYR A 38 -0.13 5.42 15.17
CA TYR A 38 -1.45 5.30 15.78
C TYR A 38 -1.35 4.53 17.11
N PHE A 39 -0.80 5.18 18.12
CA PHE A 39 -0.59 4.61 19.45
C PHE A 39 -1.93 4.65 20.20
N GLY A 40 -2.38 3.51 20.73
CA GLY A 40 -3.56 3.42 21.60
C GLY A 40 -4.81 2.77 21.01
N ARG A 41 -4.77 2.20 19.80
CA ARG A 41 -5.83 1.30 19.32
C ARG A 41 -5.27 -0.09 19.00
N ASN A 42 -5.72 -1.10 19.73
CA ASN A 42 -5.40 -2.49 19.44
C ASN A 42 -6.21 -2.96 18.23
N LYS A 43 -5.56 -3.73 17.35
CA LYS A 43 -6.26 -4.46 16.29
C LYS A 43 -6.88 -5.70 16.93
N ILE A 44 -8.19 -5.64 17.17
CA ILE A 44 -8.95 -6.73 17.80
C ILE A 44 -9.67 -7.49 16.70
N GLN A 45 -9.59 -8.83 16.75
CA GLN A 45 -10.40 -9.71 15.92
C GLN A 45 -11.59 -10.19 16.74
N TYR A 46 -12.78 -9.88 16.28
CA TYR A 46 -14.03 -10.32 16.87
C TYR A 46 -14.50 -11.63 16.22
N GLU A 47 -14.31 -11.75 14.91
CA GLU A 47 -14.81 -12.88 14.13
C GLU A 47 -13.77 -14.00 13.98
N GLN A 48 -14.26 -15.24 13.95
CA GLN A 48 -13.49 -16.41 13.52
C GLN A 48 -13.94 -16.83 12.11
N PHE A 49 -13.02 -16.76 11.15
CA PHE A 49 -13.31 -17.10 9.76
C PHE A 49 -12.96 -18.56 9.47
N ASP A 50 -13.94 -19.31 8.93
CA ASP A 50 -13.71 -20.64 8.35
C ASP A 50 -13.16 -20.48 6.93
N TRP A 51 -11.83 -20.33 6.83
CA TRP A 51 -11.17 -20.05 5.56
C TRP A 51 -11.20 -21.24 4.61
N GLN A 52 -11.67 -20.99 3.40
CA GLN A 52 -11.66 -21.87 2.24
C GLN A 52 -10.80 -21.27 1.12
N VAL A 53 -10.37 -22.13 0.19
CA VAL A 53 -9.53 -21.73 -0.93
C VAL A 53 -10.15 -22.16 -2.26
N LEU A 54 -10.40 -21.19 -3.13
CA LEU A 54 -10.74 -21.39 -4.53
C LEU A 54 -9.48 -21.16 -5.36
N THR A 55 -9.07 -22.15 -6.16
CA THR A 55 -7.84 -22.05 -6.98
C THR A 55 -8.21 -21.92 -8.45
N THR A 56 -7.54 -21.01 -9.13
CA THR A 56 -7.63 -20.77 -10.58
C THR A 56 -6.24 -20.98 -11.21
N PRO A 57 -6.08 -20.88 -12.54
CA PRO A 57 -4.76 -20.97 -13.18
C PRO A 57 -3.71 -19.99 -12.62
N HIS A 58 -4.11 -18.78 -12.21
CA HIS A 58 -3.18 -17.74 -11.75
C HIS A 58 -3.40 -17.27 -10.30
N PHE A 59 -4.46 -17.71 -9.62
CA PHE A 59 -4.81 -17.21 -8.28
C PHE A 59 -5.11 -18.32 -7.26
N GLN A 60 -4.85 -18.01 -5.99
CA GLN A 60 -5.41 -18.71 -4.83
C GLN A 60 -6.29 -17.73 -4.06
N ILE A 61 -7.59 -18.00 -4.01
CA ILE A 61 -8.59 -17.07 -3.48
C ILE A 61 -9.07 -17.59 -2.13
N PHE A 62 -8.72 -16.87 -1.08
CA PHE A 62 -9.09 -17.14 0.29
C PHE A 62 -10.40 -16.42 0.61
N TYR A 63 -11.42 -17.19 0.98
CA TYR A 63 -12.76 -16.72 1.31
C TYR A 63 -13.34 -17.55 2.47
N TYR A 64 -14.55 -17.27 2.92
CA TYR A 64 -15.30 -18.09 3.87
C TYR A 64 -16.70 -18.35 3.32
N PRO A 65 -17.42 -19.41 3.76
CA PRO A 65 -18.63 -19.92 3.09
C PRO A 65 -19.69 -18.88 2.73
N ALA A 66 -19.86 -17.83 3.55
CA ALA A 66 -20.80 -16.75 3.28
C ALA A 66 -20.49 -15.98 1.98
N GLU A 67 -19.26 -16.06 1.47
CA GLU A 67 -18.71 -15.27 0.36
C GLU A 67 -18.38 -16.08 -0.87
N GLU A 68 -18.87 -17.32 -0.98
CA GLU A 68 -18.54 -18.19 -2.12
C GLU A 68 -18.88 -17.52 -3.47
N THR A 69 -20.05 -16.88 -3.59
CA THR A 69 -20.46 -16.16 -4.80
C THR A 69 -19.54 -14.98 -5.11
N LEU A 70 -19.12 -14.23 -4.09
CA LEU A 70 -18.19 -13.11 -4.24
C LEU A 70 -16.80 -13.61 -4.67
N ALA A 71 -16.33 -14.72 -4.10
CA ALA A 71 -15.07 -15.35 -4.46
C ALA A 71 -15.06 -15.87 -5.90
N GLN A 72 -16.17 -16.47 -6.37
CA GLN A 72 -16.32 -16.89 -7.77
C GLN A 72 -16.31 -15.70 -8.73
N ALA A 73 -16.98 -14.60 -8.39
CA ALA A 73 -16.95 -13.38 -9.20
C ALA A 73 -15.54 -12.76 -9.25
N ALA A 74 -14.86 -12.71 -8.10
CA ALA A 74 -13.48 -12.26 -8.01
C ALA A 74 -12.53 -13.13 -8.85
N ALA A 75 -12.71 -14.46 -8.82
CA ALA A 75 -11.95 -15.39 -9.63
C ALA A 75 -12.04 -15.08 -11.11
N PHE A 76 -13.28 -14.90 -11.60
CA PHE A 76 -13.54 -14.57 -13.00
C PHE A 76 -12.88 -13.23 -13.40
N TRP A 77 -13.08 -12.17 -12.62
CA TRP A 77 -12.52 -10.85 -12.93
C TRP A 77 -11.00 -10.77 -12.78
N ALA A 78 -10.43 -11.51 -11.82
CA ALA A 78 -8.99 -11.56 -11.65
C ALA A 78 -8.31 -12.26 -12.83
N GLU A 79 -8.88 -13.35 -13.34
CA GLU A 79 -8.37 -14.05 -14.53
C GLU A 79 -8.49 -13.21 -15.81
N GLU A 80 -9.61 -12.51 -15.99
CA GLU A 80 -9.77 -11.56 -17.11
C GLU A 80 -8.71 -10.46 -17.06
N ALA A 81 -8.56 -9.82 -15.89
CA ALA A 81 -7.57 -8.78 -15.66
C ALA A 81 -6.13 -9.30 -15.84
N TYR A 82 -5.84 -10.52 -15.39
CA TYR A 82 -4.55 -11.17 -15.57
C TYR A 82 -4.18 -11.25 -17.06
N GLY A 83 -5.07 -11.76 -17.90
CA GLY A 83 -4.81 -11.92 -19.33
C GLY A 83 -4.48 -10.61 -20.04
N GLU A 84 -5.15 -9.51 -19.66
CA GLU A 84 -4.82 -8.18 -20.17
C GLU A 84 -3.49 -7.64 -19.63
N LEU A 85 -3.26 -7.74 -18.32
CA LEU A 85 -2.10 -7.18 -17.66
C LEU A 85 -0.81 -7.93 -18.04
N GLU A 86 -0.88 -9.24 -18.23
CA GLU A 86 0.24 -10.05 -18.73
C GLU A 86 0.73 -9.52 -20.08
N GLN A 87 -0.19 -9.19 -20.99
CA GLN A 87 0.14 -8.60 -22.29
C GLN A 87 0.70 -7.19 -22.15
N LYS A 88 0.03 -6.32 -21.37
CA LYS A 88 0.46 -4.92 -21.17
C LYS A 88 1.85 -4.83 -20.54
N PHE A 89 2.14 -5.68 -19.56
CA PHE A 89 3.44 -5.72 -18.91
C PHE A 89 4.46 -6.58 -19.68
N ASN A 90 4.03 -7.40 -20.65
CA ASN A 90 4.86 -8.41 -21.29
C ASN A 90 5.65 -9.22 -20.25
N HIS A 91 4.92 -9.74 -19.26
CA HIS A 91 5.49 -10.41 -18.10
C HIS A 91 4.49 -11.39 -17.50
N THR A 92 4.87 -12.67 -17.43
CA THR A 92 4.11 -13.74 -16.78
C THR A 92 4.51 -13.87 -15.31
N LEU A 93 3.53 -14.02 -14.43
CA LEU A 93 3.80 -14.21 -13.00
C LEU A 93 4.31 -15.63 -12.74
N ALA A 94 5.40 -15.74 -11.96
CA ALA A 94 6.02 -17.04 -11.68
C ALA A 94 5.26 -17.90 -10.64
N ARG A 95 4.31 -17.31 -9.91
CA ARG A 95 3.57 -17.96 -8.83
C ARG A 95 2.12 -17.51 -8.82
N LEU A 96 1.25 -18.37 -8.28
CA LEU A 96 -0.15 -18.03 -8.01
C LEU A 96 -0.22 -16.83 -7.06
N VAL A 97 -1.07 -15.85 -7.38
CA VAL A 97 -1.28 -14.65 -6.57
C VAL A 97 -2.36 -14.94 -5.52
N PRO A 98 -2.06 -14.80 -4.22
CA PRO A 98 -3.08 -14.94 -3.19
C PRO A 98 -4.02 -13.74 -3.18
N LEU A 99 -5.33 -13.98 -3.31
CA LEU A 99 -6.39 -12.99 -3.13
C LEU A 99 -7.12 -13.30 -1.82
N VAL A 100 -7.17 -12.38 -0.88
CA VAL A 100 -7.89 -12.55 0.39
C VAL A 100 -9.12 -11.65 0.37
N ILE A 101 -10.31 -12.26 0.35
CA ILE A 101 -11.57 -11.56 0.16
C ILE A 101 -12.33 -11.48 1.48
N TYR A 102 -12.86 -10.29 1.77
CA TYR A 102 -13.73 -10.02 2.90
C TYR A 102 -15.09 -9.49 2.41
N SER A 103 -16.16 -9.93 3.05
CA SER A 103 -17.55 -9.57 2.71
C SER A 103 -17.88 -8.10 2.84
N ASN A 104 -17.19 -7.43 3.77
CA ASN A 104 -17.44 -6.06 4.12
C ASN A 104 -16.17 -5.42 4.71
N HIS A 105 -16.20 -4.10 4.80
CA HIS A 105 -15.08 -3.33 5.34
C HIS A 105 -14.79 -3.64 6.82
N LEU A 106 -15.79 -4.02 7.62
CA LEU A 106 -15.60 -4.35 9.04
C LEU A 106 -14.77 -5.62 9.24
N HIS A 107 -14.97 -6.65 8.42
CA HIS A 107 -14.16 -7.87 8.46
C HIS A 107 -12.75 -7.58 7.94
N PHE A 108 -12.63 -6.78 6.89
CA PHE A 108 -11.36 -6.37 6.32
C PHE A 108 -10.49 -5.59 7.32
N GLN A 109 -11.06 -4.69 8.12
CA GLN A 109 -10.33 -3.99 9.19
C GLN A 109 -9.75 -4.94 10.25
N GLN A 110 -10.36 -6.12 10.44
CA GLN A 110 -9.90 -7.16 11.36
C GLN A 110 -8.83 -8.09 10.76
N THR A 111 -8.41 -7.86 9.51
CA THR A 111 -7.46 -8.75 8.82
C THR A 111 -6.13 -8.91 9.56
N ASN A 112 -5.64 -10.14 9.69
CA ASN A 112 -4.27 -10.40 10.17
C ASN A 112 -3.22 -10.30 9.05
N THR A 113 -3.61 -9.81 7.86
CA THR A 113 -2.65 -9.72 6.75
C THR A 113 -1.56 -8.67 7.00
N ILE A 114 -1.85 -7.66 7.81
CA ILE A 114 -0.93 -6.58 8.20
C ILE A 114 -1.13 -6.24 9.69
N PRO A 115 -0.06 -5.88 10.42
CA PRO A 115 -0.14 -5.62 11.86
C PRO A 115 -0.74 -4.25 12.21
N TYR A 116 -0.78 -3.32 11.25
CA TYR A 116 -1.31 -1.97 11.45
C TYR A 116 -2.82 -1.88 11.14
N LEU A 117 -3.44 -0.81 11.64
CA LEU A 117 -4.83 -0.47 11.38
C LEU A 117 -4.98 0.02 9.93
N ILE A 118 -6.05 -0.42 9.29
CA ILE A 118 -6.39 0.02 7.95
C ILE A 118 -7.25 1.28 8.07
N PRO A 119 -6.87 2.41 7.45
CA PRO A 119 -7.69 3.60 7.41
C PRO A 119 -9.07 3.34 6.79
N GLU A 120 -10.07 4.08 7.25
CA GLU A 120 -11.36 4.12 6.56
C GLU A 120 -11.16 4.64 5.13
N GLY A 121 -11.87 4.04 4.17
CA GLY A 121 -11.79 4.41 2.75
C GLY A 121 -10.76 3.62 1.92
N VAL A 122 -9.96 2.74 2.53
CA VAL A 122 -9.12 1.80 1.76
C VAL A 122 -10.01 0.74 1.11
N GLY A 123 -10.08 0.76 -0.22
CA GLY A 123 -10.89 -0.17 -1.03
C GLY A 123 -10.26 -1.54 -1.25
N GLY A 124 -8.97 -1.68 -0.97
CA GLY A 124 -8.15 -2.87 -1.16
C GLY A 124 -6.67 -2.50 -0.99
N PHE A 125 -5.79 -3.50 -0.91
CA PHE A 125 -4.36 -3.25 -1.05
C PHE A 125 -3.58 -4.49 -1.49
N PHE A 126 -2.49 -4.25 -2.19
CA PHE A 126 -1.42 -5.20 -2.44
C PHE A 126 -0.36 -5.14 -1.33
N GLU A 127 -0.06 -6.30 -0.74
CA GLU A 127 0.98 -6.45 0.28
C GLU A 127 2.23 -7.05 -0.37
N PHE A 128 3.24 -6.19 -0.58
CA PHE A 128 4.43 -6.50 -1.36
C PHE A 128 5.27 -7.68 -0.83
N MET A 129 5.40 -7.85 0.49
CA MET A 129 6.32 -8.87 1.03
C MET A 129 5.80 -10.28 0.78
N LYS A 130 4.50 -10.53 0.97
CA LYS A 130 3.90 -11.84 0.66
C LYS A 130 3.32 -11.91 -0.75
N GLY A 131 3.28 -10.80 -1.46
CA GLY A 131 2.79 -10.71 -2.84
C GLY A 131 1.32 -11.10 -2.94
N ARG A 132 0.49 -10.65 -1.99
CA ARG A 132 -0.94 -10.95 -1.92
C ARG A 132 -1.78 -9.70 -2.02
N VAL A 133 -2.98 -9.84 -2.55
CA VAL A 133 -3.97 -8.76 -2.63
C VAL A 133 -5.07 -9.04 -1.59
N VAL A 134 -5.51 -7.99 -0.90
CA VAL A 134 -6.51 -8.09 0.18
C VAL A 134 -7.64 -7.11 -0.12
N LEU A 135 -8.87 -7.62 -0.20
CA LEU A 135 -10.01 -6.89 -0.77
C LEU A 135 -11.24 -7.00 0.12
N PRO A 136 -11.81 -5.88 0.61
CA PRO A 136 -13.20 -5.82 1.05
C PRO A 136 -14.15 -5.68 -0.14
N ASN A 137 -15.34 -6.25 -0.02
CA ASN A 137 -16.49 -5.81 -0.80
C ASN A 137 -17.17 -4.63 -0.08
N ASN A 138 -17.42 -3.53 -0.80
CA ASN A 138 -18.12 -2.35 -0.29
C ASN A 138 -19.62 -2.34 -0.66
N GLY A 139 -20.12 -3.42 -1.27
CA GLY A 139 -21.49 -3.55 -1.79
C GLY A 139 -21.65 -3.18 -3.26
N SER A 140 -20.60 -2.64 -3.91
CA SER A 140 -20.59 -2.29 -5.32
C SER A 140 -19.72 -3.28 -6.11
N MET A 141 -20.37 -4.15 -6.89
CA MET A 141 -19.66 -5.13 -7.72
C MET A 141 -18.81 -4.45 -8.81
N TYR A 142 -19.23 -3.27 -9.28
CA TYR A 142 -18.46 -2.45 -10.20
C TYR A 142 -17.15 -1.98 -9.57
N ASP A 143 -17.21 -1.39 -8.37
CA ASP A 143 -16.01 -0.93 -7.68
C ASP A 143 -15.11 -2.09 -7.28
N PHE A 144 -15.69 -3.21 -6.82
CA PHE A 144 -14.94 -4.39 -6.45
C PHE A 144 -14.15 -4.96 -7.66
N ARG A 145 -14.77 -5.06 -8.84
CA ARG A 145 -14.08 -5.43 -10.09
C ARG A 145 -12.95 -4.45 -10.42
N ARG A 146 -13.22 -3.14 -10.32
CA ARG A 146 -12.21 -2.10 -10.59
C ARG A 146 -11.02 -2.20 -9.65
N VAL A 147 -11.26 -2.37 -8.34
CA VAL A 147 -10.20 -2.51 -7.33
C VAL A 147 -9.37 -3.77 -7.56
N ILE A 148 -9.99 -4.92 -7.92
CA ILE A 148 -9.23 -6.12 -8.31
C ILE A 148 -8.23 -5.76 -9.40
N ARG A 149 -8.68 -5.08 -10.46
CA ARG A 149 -7.80 -4.67 -11.56
C ARG A 149 -6.70 -3.72 -11.10
N HIS A 150 -7.04 -2.72 -10.29
CA HIS A 150 -6.09 -1.77 -9.70
C HIS A 150 -4.96 -2.48 -8.94
N GLU A 151 -5.32 -3.37 -8.02
CA GLU A 151 -4.33 -4.08 -7.20
C GLU A 151 -3.49 -5.06 -8.03
N LEU A 152 -4.07 -5.65 -9.08
CA LEU A 152 -3.29 -6.50 -9.99
C LEU A 152 -2.26 -5.71 -10.80
N VAL A 153 -2.51 -4.44 -11.14
CA VAL A 153 -1.48 -3.58 -11.75
C VAL A 153 -0.27 -3.47 -10.82
N HIS A 154 -0.51 -3.29 -9.51
CA HIS A 154 0.56 -3.27 -8.51
C HIS A 154 1.32 -4.60 -8.44
N VAL A 155 0.60 -5.73 -8.50
CA VAL A 155 1.20 -7.09 -8.54
C VAL A 155 2.15 -7.24 -9.73
N PHE A 156 1.68 -6.95 -10.95
CA PHE A 156 2.49 -7.11 -12.16
C PHE A 156 3.67 -6.14 -12.20
N MET A 157 3.46 -4.89 -11.80
CA MET A 157 4.53 -3.90 -11.72
C MET A 157 5.61 -4.36 -10.76
N HIS A 158 5.24 -4.82 -9.56
CA HIS A 158 6.20 -5.31 -8.57
C HIS A 158 6.94 -6.55 -9.08
N ALA A 159 6.23 -7.51 -9.66
CA ALA A 159 6.82 -8.74 -10.21
C ALA A 159 7.83 -8.44 -11.33
N LYS A 160 7.46 -7.59 -12.28
CA LYS A 160 8.34 -7.21 -13.41
C LYS A 160 9.59 -6.49 -12.93
N ILE A 161 9.45 -5.55 -12.00
CA ILE A 161 10.59 -4.83 -11.45
C ILE A 161 11.52 -5.78 -10.70
N ASN A 162 10.98 -6.69 -9.86
CA ASN A 162 11.78 -7.70 -9.16
C ASN A 162 12.51 -8.62 -10.14
N ALA A 163 11.84 -9.09 -11.19
CA ALA A 163 12.45 -9.94 -12.21
C ALA A 163 13.63 -9.22 -12.90
N LYS A 164 13.47 -7.94 -13.26
CA LYS A 164 14.53 -7.14 -13.87
C LYS A 164 15.69 -6.85 -12.91
N ALA A 165 15.37 -6.59 -11.64
CA ALA A 165 16.38 -6.40 -10.61
C ALA A 165 17.22 -7.68 -10.42
N GLN A 166 16.57 -8.84 -10.37
CA GLN A 166 17.21 -10.16 -10.29
C GLN A 166 18.07 -10.47 -11.52
N GLU A 167 17.57 -10.23 -12.73
CA GLU A 167 18.34 -10.37 -13.98
C GLU A 167 19.61 -9.50 -13.97
N ALA A 168 19.51 -8.28 -13.44
CA ALA A 168 20.63 -7.35 -13.32
C ALA A 168 21.57 -7.67 -12.14
N GLY A 169 21.24 -8.65 -11.29
CA GLY A 169 22.01 -8.97 -10.08
C GLY A 169 21.96 -7.86 -9.02
N THR A 170 20.93 -7.01 -9.05
CA THR A 170 20.78 -5.89 -8.12
C THR A 170 19.60 -6.12 -7.18
N TRP A 171 19.80 -5.90 -5.90
CA TRP A 171 18.71 -5.91 -4.90
C TRP A 171 18.33 -4.50 -4.44
N ASN A 172 19.09 -3.51 -4.87
CA ASN A 172 18.90 -2.11 -4.52
C ASN A 172 18.52 -1.31 -5.78
N TYR A 173 17.25 -1.41 -6.16
CA TYR A 173 16.69 -0.63 -7.24
C TYR A 173 15.72 0.40 -6.66
N ARG A 174 15.61 1.55 -7.33
CA ARG A 174 14.66 2.58 -6.94
C ARG A 174 13.27 2.20 -7.48
N TYR A 175 12.31 1.98 -6.58
CA TYR A 175 10.92 1.82 -6.98
C TYR A 175 10.40 3.11 -7.67
N PRO A 176 9.54 3.03 -8.69
CA PRO A 176 8.94 4.20 -9.31
C PRO A 176 8.23 5.10 -8.28
N PRO A 177 8.14 6.41 -8.52
CA PRO A 177 7.49 7.33 -7.59
C PRO A 177 5.99 7.04 -7.46
N LEU A 178 5.40 7.38 -6.31
CA LEU A 178 4.00 7.05 -5.98
C LEU A 178 2.99 7.54 -7.02
N TRP A 179 3.18 8.77 -7.54
CA TRP A 179 2.29 9.31 -8.58
C TRP A 179 2.23 8.43 -9.82
N PHE A 180 3.33 7.76 -10.16
CA PHE A 180 3.41 6.86 -11.30
C PHE A 180 2.79 5.51 -10.96
N THR A 181 3.09 4.94 -9.79
CA THR A 181 2.60 3.61 -9.40
C THR A 181 1.08 3.60 -9.22
N GLU A 182 0.54 4.56 -8.46
CA GLU A 182 -0.90 4.69 -8.27
C GLU A 182 -1.59 5.23 -9.53
N GLY A 183 -0.97 6.18 -10.23
CA GLY A 183 -1.56 6.75 -11.46
C GLY A 183 -1.72 5.71 -12.56
N LEU A 184 -0.73 4.82 -12.73
CA LEU A 184 -0.82 3.71 -13.68
C LEU A 184 -1.87 2.68 -13.25
N ALA A 185 -1.93 2.37 -11.95
CA ALA A 185 -2.93 1.44 -11.40
C ALA A 185 -4.35 1.96 -11.62
N GLU A 186 -4.63 3.23 -11.30
CA GLU A 186 -5.94 3.84 -11.54
C GLU A 186 -6.27 3.84 -13.03
N TRP A 187 -5.36 4.32 -13.88
CA TRP A 187 -5.56 4.42 -15.34
C TRP A 187 -5.83 3.06 -16.00
N TRP A 188 -5.16 1.99 -15.56
CA TRP A 188 -5.37 0.65 -16.11
C TRP A 188 -6.54 -0.11 -15.43
N SER A 189 -6.99 0.33 -14.26
CA SER A 189 -8.13 -0.25 -13.55
C SER A 189 -9.47 0.11 -14.17
N THR A 190 -9.60 1.32 -14.74
CA THR A 190 -10.86 1.85 -15.31
C THR A 190 -11.31 1.13 -16.58
N GLY A 191 -10.49 0.23 -17.13
CA GLY A 191 -10.83 -0.56 -18.32
C GLY A 191 -10.95 0.29 -19.59
N TRP A 192 -11.16 -0.39 -20.71
CA TRP A 192 -11.86 0.21 -21.85
C TRP A 192 -13.34 0.10 -21.51
N ASP A 193 -14.01 1.22 -21.23
CA ASP A 193 -15.45 1.17 -21.06
C ASP A 193 -16.12 1.03 -22.44
N THR A 194 -17.40 0.63 -22.44
CA THR A 194 -18.23 0.64 -23.63
C THR A 194 -18.33 2.03 -24.29
N GLU A 195 -18.01 3.13 -23.60
CA GLU A 195 -17.94 4.47 -24.21
C GLU A 195 -16.66 4.68 -25.02
N ALA A 196 -15.50 4.20 -24.57
CA ALA A 196 -14.22 4.30 -25.24
C ALA A 196 -14.24 3.56 -26.58
N GLU A 197 -14.98 2.44 -26.63
CA GLU A 197 -15.19 1.67 -27.85
C GLU A 197 -16.22 2.33 -28.80
N MET A 198 -17.17 3.11 -28.29
CA MET A 198 -18.06 3.94 -29.13
C MET A 198 -17.33 5.15 -29.72
N VAL A 199 -16.48 5.82 -28.93
CA VAL A 199 -15.72 7.02 -29.37
C VAL A 199 -14.65 6.69 -30.41
N ILE A 200 -14.08 5.49 -30.40
CA ILE A 200 -13.06 5.06 -31.38
C ILE A 200 -13.70 4.54 -32.67
N ARG A 201 -15.01 4.25 -32.66
CA ARG A 201 -15.75 3.73 -33.81
C ARG A 201 -16.40 4.82 -34.68
N ASP A 202 -16.49 6.06 -34.18
CA ASP A 202 -16.94 7.26 -34.89
C ASP A 202 -15.77 8.04 -35.53
#